data_AF-A0A9X3EXS4-F1
#
_entry.id   AF-A0A9X3EXS4-F1
#
_cell.length_a   1.000
_cell.length_b   1.000
_cell.length_c   1.000
_cell.angle_alpha   90.00
_cell.angle_beta   90.00
_cell.angle_gamma   90.00
#
_symmetry.space_group_name_H-M   'P 1'
#
loop_
_entity.id
_entity.type
_entity.pdbx_description
1 polymer ?
#
loop_
_entity_poly.entity_id
_entity_poly.type
_entity_poly.pdbx_seq_one_letter_code
_entity_poly.pdbx_strand_id
1 'polypeptide(L)'
;MTAGRALAELPAAWALARALTLTAGAEALRRGVPVYVGLLAVGGMLFGGNGLSAKTVVEGAEASPMARALLWGAWLVALTPTMAALWQTKSSLWLRSLPAPRTWHLAILVGLSIVAESMWTILWGVGGGAPAAAGALGGALAGHGVLLARPAGIRGWVIVAATMTGLLLAPSSVLAVVSWPIALLTLRSAWLAAPTRSATGRGLARGLPGPWLLALALGLSVARGQATVLARAALVMALAAAAAWLAAGTNQVSDPAGLQVYLCGFMVPAGLVAGSAVSGPLLRIEQAASWLLRTAGASAQVRRGAAALTLGDWEPGSGPSVGRGSLWGARLRQRRDCCWRARWRARACWCSPDWRRAGPSDSAAAARDGWCWCCC
;
A
#
# COMPACT_ATOMS: atom_id res chain seq x y z
N MET A 1 -31.72 -8.24 -20.17
CA MET A 1 -32.21 -7.09 -19.38
C MET A 1 -33.05 -6.24 -20.30
N THR A 2 -34.31 -5.97 -19.95
CA THR A 2 -35.14 -5.00 -20.70
C THR A 2 -34.67 -3.59 -20.35
N ALA A 3 -34.67 -2.67 -21.32
CA ALA A 3 -34.22 -1.28 -21.13
C ALA A 3 -34.93 -0.59 -19.92
N GLY A 4 -36.18 -0.95 -19.65
CA GLY A 4 -36.94 -0.44 -18.50
C GLY A 4 -36.38 -0.83 -17.12
N ARG A 5 -35.84 -2.06 -16.94
CA ARG A 5 -35.20 -2.43 -15.67
C ARG A 5 -33.89 -1.66 -15.43
N ALA A 6 -33.13 -1.40 -16.49
CA ALA A 6 -31.88 -0.66 -16.39
C ALA A 6 -32.11 0.79 -15.92
N LEU A 7 -33.18 1.44 -16.38
CA LEU A 7 -33.51 2.81 -15.98
C LEU A 7 -33.98 2.91 -14.52
N ALA A 8 -34.78 1.96 -14.03
CA ALA A 8 -35.22 1.92 -12.63
C ALA A 8 -34.06 1.70 -11.64
N GLU A 9 -32.98 1.09 -12.11
CA GLU A 9 -31.79 0.75 -11.35
C GLU A 9 -30.73 1.87 -11.27
N LEU A 10 -30.84 2.91 -12.12
CA LEU A 10 -29.91 4.04 -12.16
C LEU A 10 -29.72 4.76 -10.82
N PRO A 11 -30.77 5.02 -10.00
CA PRO A 11 -30.59 5.69 -8.71
C PRO A 11 -29.70 4.89 -7.75
N ALA A 12 -29.79 3.55 -7.78
CA ALA A 12 -28.98 2.67 -6.94
C ALA A 12 -27.53 2.61 -7.42
N ALA A 13 -27.30 2.51 -8.73
CA ALA A 13 -25.96 2.56 -9.31
C ALA A 13 -25.27 3.90 -9.01
N TRP A 14 -26.00 5.01 -9.12
CA TRP A 14 -25.49 6.34 -8.78
C TRP A 14 -25.18 6.49 -7.30
N ALA A 15 -26.05 6.00 -6.40
CA ALA A 15 -25.81 6.01 -4.97
C ALA A 15 -24.54 5.21 -4.61
N LEU A 16 -24.34 4.04 -5.24
CA LEU A 16 -23.14 3.24 -5.08
C LEU A 16 -21.89 3.98 -5.61
N ALA A 17 -21.97 4.59 -6.79
CA ALA A 17 -20.88 5.37 -7.37
C ALA A 17 -20.49 6.54 -6.44
N ARG A 18 -21.47 7.29 -5.95
CA ARG A 18 -21.25 8.37 -4.98
C ARG A 18 -20.61 7.85 -3.69
N ALA A 19 -21.10 6.74 -3.13
CA ALA A 19 -20.54 6.15 -1.91
C ALA A 19 -19.08 5.70 -2.11
N LEU A 20 -18.76 5.05 -3.23
CA LEU A 20 -17.40 4.62 -3.56
C LEU A 20 -16.47 5.82 -3.78
N THR A 21 -16.91 6.83 -4.51
CA THR A 21 -16.13 8.06 -4.76
C THR A 21 -15.85 8.83 -3.46
N LEU A 22 -16.86 9.01 -2.60
CA LEU A 22 -16.70 9.74 -1.34
C LEU A 22 -15.86 9.00 -0.29
N THR A 23 -15.77 7.67 -0.38
CA THR A 23 -15.01 6.87 0.59
C THR A 23 -13.67 6.40 0.01
N ALA A 24 -13.68 5.40 -0.87
CA ALA A 24 -12.49 4.84 -1.48
C ALA A 24 -11.79 5.86 -2.40
N GLY A 25 -12.57 6.66 -3.14
CA GLY A 25 -12.04 7.74 -3.98
C GLY A 25 -11.37 8.84 -3.16
N ALA A 26 -11.96 9.26 -2.03
CA ALA A 26 -11.33 10.25 -1.15
C ALA A 26 -10.01 9.73 -0.53
N GLU A 27 -9.97 8.46 -0.12
CA GLU A 27 -8.74 7.84 0.37
C GLU A 27 -7.68 7.70 -0.73
N ALA A 28 -8.09 7.34 -1.95
CA ALA A 28 -7.21 7.30 -3.11
C ALA A 28 -6.66 8.69 -3.44
N LEU A 29 -7.51 9.72 -3.41
CA LEU A 29 -7.11 11.11 -3.63
C LEU A 29 -6.08 11.56 -2.59
N ARG A 30 -6.30 11.29 -1.30
CA ARG A 30 -5.32 11.62 -0.23
C ARG A 30 -3.95 10.99 -0.47
N ARG A 31 -3.89 9.78 -1.05
CA ARG A 31 -2.62 9.08 -1.36
C ARG A 31 -2.04 9.46 -2.72
N GLY A 32 -2.89 9.85 -3.66
CA GLY A 32 -2.54 10.21 -5.03
C GLY A 32 -2.08 11.66 -5.16
N VAL A 33 -2.72 12.61 -4.46
CA VAL A 33 -2.44 14.06 -4.58
C VAL A 33 -0.96 14.39 -4.45
N PRO A 34 -0.21 13.91 -3.43
CA PRO A 34 1.23 14.20 -3.35
C PRO A 34 2.01 13.73 -4.57
N VAL A 35 1.63 12.59 -5.15
CA VAL A 35 2.27 12.06 -6.36
C VAL A 35 1.89 12.88 -7.58
N TYR A 36 0.62 13.22 -7.78
CA TYR A 36 0.22 14.06 -8.90
C TYR A 36 0.84 15.46 -8.81
N VAL A 37 0.87 16.09 -7.65
CA VAL A 37 1.51 17.39 -7.46
C VAL A 37 3.01 17.30 -7.76
N GLY A 38 3.69 16.29 -7.24
CA GLY A 38 5.11 16.06 -7.55
C GLY A 38 5.37 15.83 -9.04
N LEU A 39 4.54 15.01 -9.69
CA LEU A 39 4.64 14.73 -11.13
C LEU A 39 4.28 15.94 -11.99
N LEU A 40 3.34 16.79 -11.56
CA LEU A 40 3.03 18.05 -12.23
C LEU A 40 4.19 19.05 -12.09
N ALA A 41 4.84 19.12 -10.93
CA ALA A 41 6.01 19.97 -10.73
C ALA A 41 7.19 19.50 -11.61
N VAL A 42 7.53 18.21 -11.54
CA VAL A 42 8.58 17.61 -12.37
C VAL A 42 8.24 17.70 -13.86
N GLY A 43 6.99 17.42 -14.22
CA GLY A 43 6.49 17.56 -15.58
C GLY A 43 6.57 18.99 -16.08
N GLY A 44 6.21 19.99 -15.26
CA GLY A 44 6.35 21.40 -15.60
C GLY A 44 7.79 21.82 -15.84
N MET A 45 8.74 21.27 -15.07
CA MET A 45 10.17 21.48 -15.29
C MET A 45 10.68 20.78 -16.55
N LEU A 46 10.26 19.53 -16.79
CA LEU A 46 10.71 18.72 -17.93
C LEU A 46 10.09 19.14 -19.26
N PHE A 47 8.82 19.53 -19.28
CA PHE A 47 8.04 19.88 -20.48
C PHE A 47 7.85 21.40 -20.64
N GLY A 48 8.46 22.22 -19.77
CA GLY A 48 8.45 23.69 -19.89
C GLY A 48 9.17 24.19 -21.15
N GLY A 49 9.11 25.49 -21.45
CA GLY A 49 9.44 26.10 -22.76
C GLY A 49 10.80 25.81 -23.42
N ASN A 50 11.74 25.16 -22.72
CA ASN A 50 13.03 24.69 -23.26
C ASN A 50 13.28 23.17 -23.02
N GLY A 51 12.23 22.42 -22.69
CA GLY A 51 12.30 21.06 -22.18
C GLY A 51 12.12 19.95 -23.22
N LEU A 52 12.05 18.72 -22.73
CA LEU A 52 11.70 17.52 -23.50
C LEU A 52 10.27 17.63 -24.03
N SER A 53 10.03 17.24 -25.28
CA SER A 53 8.66 17.09 -25.80
C SER A 53 8.07 15.74 -25.37
N ALA A 54 6.75 15.67 -25.15
CA ALA A 54 6.06 14.40 -24.85
C ALA A 54 6.30 13.34 -25.94
N LYS A 55 6.38 13.79 -27.20
CA LYS A 55 6.71 12.94 -28.35
C LYS A 55 8.10 12.30 -28.20
N THR A 56 9.12 13.09 -27.84
CA THR A 56 10.48 12.59 -27.62
C THR A 56 10.53 11.55 -26.50
N VAL A 57 9.77 11.74 -25.42
CA VAL A 57 9.69 10.76 -24.31
C VAL A 57 9.07 9.45 -24.77
N VAL A 58 7.97 9.49 -25.52
CA VAL A 58 7.29 8.30 -26.05
C VAL A 58 8.14 7.59 -27.10
N GLU A 59 8.73 8.32 -28.04
CA GLU A 59 9.65 7.76 -29.05
C GLU A 59 10.88 7.12 -28.39
N GLY A 60 11.45 7.77 -27.37
CA GLY A 60 12.55 7.21 -26.59
C GLY A 60 12.17 5.92 -25.84
N ALA A 61 10.94 5.87 -25.29
CA ALA A 61 10.42 4.67 -24.66
C ALA A 61 10.12 3.54 -25.67
N GLU A 62 9.66 3.85 -26.88
CA GLU A 62 9.47 2.84 -27.93
C GLU A 62 10.80 2.34 -28.51
N ALA A 63 11.83 3.19 -28.58
CA ALA A 63 13.14 2.83 -29.09
C ALA A 63 14.01 2.06 -28.09
N SER A 64 13.78 2.21 -26.78
CA SER A 64 14.60 1.62 -25.73
C SER A 64 13.75 0.85 -24.70
N PRO A 65 13.81 -0.51 -24.68
CA PRO A 65 13.10 -1.33 -23.70
C PRO A 65 13.48 -0.99 -22.25
N MET A 66 14.72 -0.54 -22.02
CA MET A 66 15.16 -0.10 -20.70
C MET A 66 14.47 1.21 -20.29
N ALA A 67 14.42 2.21 -21.17
CA ALA A 67 13.72 3.46 -20.91
C ALA A 67 12.22 3.22 -20.64
N ARG A 68 11.61 2.34 -21.44
CA ARG A 68 10.26 1.84 -21.23
C ARG A 68 10.09 1.20 -19.87
N ALA A 69 10.99 0.30 -19.47
CA ALA A 69 10.94 -0.39 -18.18
C ALA A 69 11.03 0.56 -17.00
N LEU A 70 11.92 1.54 -17.07
CA LEU A 70 12.07 2.55 -16.03
C LEU A 70 10.80 3.41 -15.93
N LEU A 71 10.26 3.86 -17.06
CA LEU A 71 9.08 4.72 -17.09
C LEU A 71 7.83 3.97 -16.57
N TRP A 72 7.59 2.75 -17.06
CA TRP A 72 6.51 1.88 -16.61
C TRP A 72 6.65 1.48 -15.15
N GLY A 73 7.85 1.05 -14.74
CA GLY A 73 8.13 0.65 -13.37
C GLY A 73 7.93 1.81 -12.40
N ALA A 74 8.45 2.99 -12.73
CA ALA A 74 8.25 4.20 -11.92
C ALA A 74 6.76 4.57 -11.81
N TRP A 75 6.02 4.54 -12.92
CA TRP A 75 4.59 4.83 -12.92
C TRP A 75 3.79 3.85 -12.05
N LEU A 76 3.98 2.55 -12.25
CA LEU A 76 3.31 1.50 -11.49
C LEU A 76 3.61 1.63 -9.99
N VAL A 77 4.88 1.83 -9.61
CA VAL A 77 5.27 1.98 -8.20
C VAL A 77 4.65 3.25 -7.59
N ALA A 78 4.68 4.36 -8.32
CA ALA A 78 4.16 5.64 -7.86
C ALA A 78 2.65 5.59 -7.61
N LEU A 79 1.88 4.94 -8.49
CA LEU A 79 0.42 4.93 -8.46
C LEU A 79 -0.20 3.72 -7.75
N THR A 80 0.57 2.67 -7.47
CA THR A 80 0.12 1.48 -6.72
C THR A 80 -0.66 1.79 -5.44
N PRO A 81 -0.34 2.76 -4.56
CA PRO A 81 -1.10 2.95 -3.32
C PRO A 81 -2.42 3.68 -3.54
N THR A 82 -2.51 4.49 -4.61
CA THR A 82 -3.76 5.09 -5.07
C THR A 82 -4.68 3.97 -5.55
N MET A 83 -4.16 3.05 -6.36
CA MET A 83 -4.91 1.88 -6.81
C MET A 83 -5.29 0.95 -5.65
N ALA A 84 -4.37 0.69 -4.73
CA ALA A 84 -4.67 -0.10 -3.54
C ALA A 84 -5.73 0.56 -2.64
N ALA A 85 -5.77 1.89 -2.56
CA ALA A 85 -6.84 2.60 -1.86
C ALA A 85 -8.20 2.43 -2.53
N LEU A 86 -8.28 2.49 -3.86
CA LEU A 86 -9.54 2.26 -4.58
C LEU A 86 -10.05 0.82 -4.35
N TRP A 87 -9.14 -0.16 -4.47
CA TRP A 87 -9.50 -1.58 -4.53
C TRP A 87 -9.45 -2.34 -3.20
N GLN A 88 -8.75 -1.85 -2.18
CA GLN A 88 -8.49 -2.63 -0.95
C GLN A 88 -8.86 -1.90 0.35
N THR A 89 -9.43 -0.69 0.27
CA THR A 89 -9.90 0.02 1.48
C THR A 89 -11.07 -0.71 2.14
N LYS A 90 -11.14 -0.66 3.48
CA LYS A 90 -12.21 -1.31 4.27
C LYS A 90 -13.62 -0.88 3.82
N SER A 91 -13.81 0.40 3.50
CA SER A 91 -15.07 0.91 2.95
C SER A 91 -15.42 0.28 1.60
N SER A 92 -14.44 0.18 0.69
CA SER A 92 -14.61 -0.50 -0.60
C SER A 92 -15.05 -1.95 -0.38
N LEU A 93 -14.40 -2.67 0.55
CA LEU A 93 -14.74 -4.06 0.90
C LEU A 93 -16.14 -4.21 1.53
N TRP A 94 -16.52 -3.29 2.43
CA TRP A 94 -17.85 -3.28 3.04
C TRP A 94 -18.94 -3.01 2.01
N LEU A 95 -18.74 -2.05 1.10
CA LEU A 95 -19.69 -1.78 0.02
C LEU A 95 -19.91 -3.00 -0.89
N ARG A 96 -18.89 -3.86 -1.10
CA ARG A 96 -19.06 -5.12 -1.86
C ARG A 96 -20.00 -6.13 -1.21
N SER A 97 -20.28 -6.00 0.07
CA SER A 97 -21.25 -6.86 0.78
C SER A 97 -22.70 -6.40 0.61
N LEU A 98 -22.93 -5.21 0.06
CA LEU A 98 -24.29 -4.76 -0.26
C LEU A 98 -24.89 -5.62 -1.38
N PRO A 99 -26.22 -5.82 -1.41
CA PRO A 99 -26.91 -6.61 -2.42
C PRO A 99 -27.05 -5.83 -3.75
N ALA A 100 -25.96 -5.24 -4.24
CA ALA A 100 -25.91 -4.59 -5.54
C ALA A 100 -25.17 -5.49 -6.56
N PRO A 101 -25.52 -5.43 -7.85
CA PRO A 101 -24.84 -6.20 -8.90
C PRO A 101 -23.31 -6.02 -8.85
N ARG A 102 -22.58 -7.15 -8.89
CA ARG A 102 -21.10 -7.14 -8.86
C ARG A 102 -20.51 -6.39 -10.06
N THR A 103 -21.20 -6.41 -11.20
CA THR A 103 -20.81 -5.71 -12.42
C THR A 103 -20.77 -4.20 -12.22
N TRP A 104 -21.70 -3.61 -11.45
CA TRP A 104 -21.68 -2.17 -11.17
C TRP A 104 -20.47 -1.76 -10.36
N HIS A 105 -20.16 -2.51 -9.30
CA HIS A 105 -18.99 -2.22 -8.49
C HIS A 105 -17.69 -2.30 -9.30
N LEU A 106 -17.54 -3.35 -10.11
CA LEU A 106 -16.39 -3.50 -10.99
C LEU A 106 -16.31 -2.35 -12.00
N ALA A 107 -17.43 -2.00 -12.65
CA ALA A 107 -17.47 -0.89 -13.60
C ALA A 107 -17.08 0.45 -12.95
N ILE A 108 -17.61 0.75 -11.76
CA ILE A 108 -17.29 1.99 -11.03
C ILE A 108 -15.82 2.01 -10.62
N LEU A 109 -15.28 0.91 -10.07
CA LEU A 109 -13.86 0.87 -9.67
C LEU A 109 -12.91 0.94 -10.87
N VAL A 110 -13.26 0.29 -11.99
CA VAL A 110 -12.50 0.43 -13.24
C VAL A 110 -12.55 1.88 -13.73
N GLY A 111 -13.72 2.52 -13.72
CA GLY A 111 -13.86 3.94 -14.08
C GLY A 111 -13.00 4.85 -13.21
N LEU A 112 -13.02 4.67 -11.89
CA LEU A 112 -12.14 5.41 -10.96
C LEU A 112 -10.66 5.11 -11.20
N SER A 113 -10.32 3.89 -11.61
CA SER A 113 -8.94 3.53 -11.97
C SER A 113 -8.51 4.23 -13.26
N ILE A 114 -9.39 4.31 -14.28
CA ILE A 114 -9.11 5.07 -15.52
C ILE A 114 -8.86 6.54 -15.20
N VAL A 115 -9.66 7.14 -14.30
CA VAL A 115 -9.44 8.52 -13.85
C VAL A 115 -8.07 8.66 -13.18
N ALA A 116 -7.66 7.70 -12.35
CA ALA A 116 -6.33 7.71 -11.73
C ALA A 116 -5.19 7.54 -12.77
N GLU A 117 -5.41 6.77 -13.84
CA GLU A 117 -4.43 6.59 -14.93
C GLU A 117 -4.41 7.74 -15.95
N SER A 118 -5.26 8.77 -15.77
CA SER A 118 -5.49 9.82 -16.78
C SER A 118 -4.22 10.56 -17.18
N MET A 119 -3.36 10.95 -16.22
CA MET A 119 -2.15 11.71 -16.54
C MET A 119 -1.13 10.90 -17.37
N TRP A 120 -1.00 9.60 -17.09
CA TRP A 120 -0.21 8.69 -17.93
C TRP A 120 -0.81 8.52 -19.31
N THR A 121 -2.13 8.35 -19.37
CA THR A 121 -2.87 8.25 -20.62
C THR A 121 -2.71 9.52 -21.47
N ILE A 122 -2.73 10.69 -20.85
CA ILE A 122 -2.52 11.99 -21.52
C ILE A 122 -1.09 12.09 -22.05
N LEU A 123 -0.06 11.74 -21.26
CA LEU A 123 1.33 11.76 -21.72
C LEU A 123 1.52 10.92 -22.99
N TRP A 124 1.05 9.67 -22.98
CA TRP A 124 1.18 8.76 -24.12
C TRP A 124 0.28 9.17 -25.29
N GLY A 125 -0.88 9.76 -25.03
CA GLY A 125 -1.78 10.27 -26.07
C GLY A 125 -1.22 11.48 -26.81
N VAL A 126 -0.65 12.44 -26.07
CA VAL A 126 0.00 13.62 -26.66
C VAL A 126 1.29 13.23 -27.39
N GLY A 127 2.07 12.29 -26.85
CA GLY A 127 3.35 11.89 -27.44
C GLY A 127 3.25 10.88 -28.60
N GLY A 128 2.33 9.91 -28.53
CA GLY A 128 2.23 8.79 -29.47
C GLY A 128 0.85 8.56 -30.10
N GLY A 129 -0.12 9.45 -29.83
CA GLY A 129 -1.48 9.36 -30.38
C GLY A 129 -2.41 8.37 -29.66
N ALA A 130 -3.61 8.18 -30.21
CA ALA A 130 -4.67 7.39 -29.57
C ALA A 130 -4.32 5.91 -29.32
N PRO A 131 -3.62 5.18 -30.22
CA PRO A 131 -3.23 3.80 -29.95
C PRO A 131 -2.24 3.70 -28.78
N ALA A 132 -1.28 4.62 -28.69
CA ALA A 132 -0.33 4.68 -27.58
C ALA A 132 -1.04 4.97 -26.25
N ALA A 133 -1.98 5.92 -26.23
CA ALA A 133 -2.81 6.19 -25.06
C ALA A 133 -3.60 4.95 -24.61
N ALA A 134 -4.24 4.24 -25.54
CA ALA A 134 -5.01 3.04 -25.24
C ALA A 134 -4.13 1.89 -24.71
N GLY A 135 -2.95 1.68 -25.31
CA GLY A 135 -1.98 0.69 -24.86
C GLY A 135 -1.38 1.03 -23.49
N ALA A 136 -1.09 2.31 -23.25
CA ALA A 136 -0.59 2.81 -21.97
C ALA A 136 -1.64 2.68 -20.85
N LEU A 137 -2.90 3.02 -21.13
CA LEU A 137 -4.00 2.86 -20.17
C LEU A 137 -4.25 1.39 -19.85
N GLY A 138 -4.47 0.56 -20.88
CA GLY A 138 -4.73 -0.87 -20.69
C GLY A 138 -3.56 -1.59 -20.03
N GLY A 139 -2.33 -1.26 -20.41
CA GLY A 139 -1.12 -1.81 -19.80
C GLY A 139 -0.95 -1.41 -18.33
N ALA A 140 -1.30 -0.17 -17.96
CA ALA A 140 -1.20 0.30 -16.58
C ALA A 140 -2.25 -0.36 -15.70
N LEU A 141 -3.49 -0.48 -16.20
CA LEU A 141 -4.54 -1.23 -15.51
C LEU A 141 -4.19 -2.71 -15.36
N ALA A 142 -3.57 -3.34 -16.37
CA ALA A 142 -3.08 -4.71 -16.29
C ALA A 142 -1.95 -4.86 -15.27
N GLY A 143 -0.94 -3.98 -15.31
CA GLY A 143 0.18 -3.98 -14.36
C GLY A 143 -0.30 -3.81 -12.93
N HIS A 144 -1.14 -2.80 -12.66
CA HIS A 144 -1.74 -2.60 -11.35
C HIS A 144 -2.66 -3.74 -10.94
N GLY A 145 -3.45 -4.32 -11.86
CA GLY A 145 -4.29 -5.48 -11.60
C GLY A 145 -3.48 -6.67 -11.10
N VAL A 146 -2.34 -6.97 -11.74
CA VAL A 146 -1.42 -8.03 -11.32
C VAL A 146 -0.84 -7.73 -9.94
N LEU A 147 -0.35 -6.50 -9.71
CA LEU A 147 0.21 -6.10 -8.41
C LEU A 147 -0.82 -6.17 -7.28
N LEU A 148 -2.08 -5.82 -7.56
CA LEU A 148 -3.18 -5.88 -6.60
C LEU A 148 -3.68 -7.31 -6.35
N ALA A 149 -3.67 -8.17 -7.36
CA ALA A 149 -4.09 -9.58 -7.23
C ALA A 149 -3.12 -10.40 -6.36
N ARG A 150 -1.87 -9.94 -6.18
CA ARG A 150 -0.83 -10.58 -5.34
C ARG A 150 -0.74 -12.09 -5.59
N PRO A 151 -0.47 -12.51 -6.83
CA PRO A 151 -0.56 -13.92 -7.16
C PRO A 151 0.50 -14.69 -6.35
N ALA A 152 0.05 -15.71 -5.61
CA ALA A 152 0.91 -16.43 -4.67
C ALA A 152 1.75 -17.52 -5.37
N GLY A 153 2.94 -17.77 -4.83
CA GLY A 153 3.83 -18.84 -5.29
C GLY A 153 4.50 -18.56 -6.64
N ILE A 154 5.18 -19.58 -7.18
CA ILE A 154 5.98 -19.45 -8.41
C ILE A 154 5.14 -19.09 -9.63
N ARG A 155 3.92 -19.66 -9.76
CA ARG A 155 2.99 -19.35 -10.86
C ARG A 155 2.64 -17.86 -10.91
N GLY A 156 2.47 -17.24 -9.74
CA GLY A 156 2.19 -15.82 -9.67
C GLY A 156 3.34 -14.96 -10.17
N TRP A 157 4.57 -15.28 -9.76
CA TRP A 157 5.76 -14.62 -10.26
C TRP A 157 5.95 -14.80 -11.77
N VAL A 158 5.62 -15.96 -12.33
CA VAL A 158 5.63 -16.18 -13.79
C VAL A 158 4.63 -15.27 -14.49
N ILE A 159 3.40 -15.12 -13.97
CA ILE A 159 2.39 -14.22 -14.54
C ILE A 159 2.86 -12.76 -14.47
N VAL A 160 3.43 -12.35 -13.35
CA VAL A 160 4.01 -11.00 -13.18
C VAL A 160 5.11 -10.78 -14.19
N ALA A 161 6.08 -11.69 -14.28
CA ALA A 161 7.19 -11.58 -15.20
C ALA A 161 6.72 -11.56 -16.66
N ALA A 162 5.82 -12.46 -17.07
CA ALA A 162 5.28 -12.49 -18.43
C ALA A 162 4.51 -11.21 -18.79
N THR A 163 3.72 -10.68 -17.85
CA THR A 163 2.96 -9.43 -18.07
C THR A 163 3.93 -8.25 -18.21
N MET A 164 4.92 -8.15 -17.32
CA MET A 164 5.94 -7.10 -17.39
C MET A 164 6.74 -7.21 -18.69
N THR A 165 7.26 -8.38 -19.04
CA THR A 165 7.98 -8.60 -20.31
C THR A 165 7.12 -8.23 -21.52
N GLY A 166 5.82 -8.58 -21.52
CA GLY A 166 4.89 -8.17 -22.56
C GLY A 166 4.74 -6.65 -22.67
N LEU A 167 4.62 -5.93 -21.54
CA LEU A 167 4.56 -4.46 -21.51
C LEU A 167 5.85 -3.80 -22.04
N LEU A 168 6.99 -4.46 -21.87
CA LEU A 168 8.30 -3.94 -22.29
C LEU A 168 8.61 -4.17 -23.77
N LEU A 169 8.16 -5.31 -24.33
CA LEU A 169 8.56 -5.73 -25.67
C LEU A 169 7.49 -5.52 -26.73
N ALA A 170 6.22 -5.43 -26.35
CA ALA A 170 5.15 -5.29 -27.33
C ALA A 170 5.02 -3.84 -27.85
N PRO A 171 4.87 -3.64 -29.17
CA PRO A 171 4.56 -2.32 -29.74
C PRO A 171 3.27 -1.74 -29.14
N SER A 172 3.19 -0.42 -29.03
CA SER A 172 2.01 0.28 -28.48
C SER A 172 0.68 -0.12 -29.13
N SER A 173 0.67 -0.36 -30.44
CA SER A 173 -0.54 -0.82 -31.18
C SER A 173 -1.01 -2.22 -30.74
N VAL A 174 -0.07 -3.13 -30.46
CA VAL A 174 -0.38 -4.47 -29.95
C VAL A 174 -0.88 -4.38 -28.52
N LEU A 175 -0.22 -3.57 -27.68
CA LEU A 175 -0.68 -3.32 -26.31
C LEU A 175 -2.10 -2.72 -26.28
N ALA A 176 -2.45 -1.84 -27.21
CA ALA A 176 -3.77 -1.24 -27.31
C ALA A 176 -4.91 -2.24 -27.44
N VAL A 177 -4.64 -3.46 -27.93
CA VAL A 177 -5.63 -4.54 -28.07
C VAL A 177 -5.46 -5.59 -26.97
N VAL A 178 -4.23 -6.07 -26.77
CA VAL A 178 -3.95 -7.24 -25.92
C VAL A 178 -4.04 -6.91 -24.43
N SER A 179 -3.71 -5.68 -24.02
CA SER A 179 -3.67 -5.33 -22.60
C SER A 179 -5.04 -5.24 -21.95
N TRP A 180 -6.12 -4.95 -22.70
CA TRP A 180 -7.46 -4.78 -22.14
C TRP A 180 -8.07 -6.06 -21.57
N PRO A 181 -8.07 -7.21 -22.28
CA PRO A 181 -8.48 -8.48 -21.69
C PRO A 181 -7.66 -8.83 -20.44
N ILE A 182 -6.35 -8.59 -20.47
CA ILE A 182 -5.45 -8.86 -19.33
C ILE A 182 -5.83 -7.94 -18.15
N ALA A 183 -6.08 -6.66 -18.38
CA ALA A 183 -6.52 -5.70 -17.37
C ALA A 183 -7.83 -6.14 -16.73
N LEU A 184 -8.84 -6.50 -17.51
CA LEU A 184 -10.13 -6.96 -16.99
C LEU A 184 -9.99 -8.24 -16.15
N LEU A 185 -9.20 -9.22 -16.60
CA LEU A 185 -8.98 -10.48 -15.90
C LEU A 185 -8.19 -10.29 -14.60
N THR A 186 -7.17 -9.44 -14.61
CA THR A 186 -6.31 -9.18 -13.44
C THR A 186 -7.00 -8.30 -12.41
N LEU A 187 -7.77 -7.27 -12.83
CA LEU A 187 -8.62 -6.49 -11.93
C LEU A 187 -9.76 -7.31 -11.34
N ARG A 188 -10.37 -8.22 -12.13
CA ARG A 188 -11.33 -9.20 -11.59
C ARG A 188 -10.67 -10.13 -10.57
N SER A 189 -9.45 -10.59 -10.84
CA SER A 189 -8.67 -11.38 -9.88
C SER A 189 -8.38 -10.59 -8.60
N ALA A 190 -8.01 -9.32 -8.71
CA ALA A 190 -7.80 -8.42 -7.58
C ALA A 190 -9.09 -8.15 -6.78
N TRP A 191 -10.24 -8.09 -7.45
CA TRP A 191 -11.55 -7.99 -6.80
C TRP A 191 -11.88 -9.23 -5.96
N LEU A 192 -11.62 -10.42 -6.53
CA LEU A 192 -11.88 -11.72 -5.89
C LEU A 192 -10.86 -12.07 -4.82
N ALA A 193 -9.64 -11.55 -4.93
CA ALA A 193 -8.63 -11.54 -3.89
C ALA A 193 -9.06 -10.56 -2.77
N ALA A 194 -10.19 -10.84 -2.14
CA ALA A 194 -10.48 -10.27 -0.84
C ALA A 194 -9.28 -10.57 0.07
N PRO A 195 -8.91 -9.67 0.99
CA PRO A 195 -7.88 -9.95 1.98
C PRO A 195 -8.40 -11.01 2.95
N THR A 196 -8.46 -12.26 2.50
CA THR A 196 -8.41 -13.42 3.36
C THR A 196 -7.04 -13.28 4.02
N ARG A 197 -7.05 -12.88 5.31
CA ARG A 197 -5.83 -12.80 6.12
C ARG A 197 -5.32 -14.22 6.27
N SER A 198 -4.62 -14.73 5.25
CA SER A 198 -3.93 -16.00 5.31
C SER A 198 -2.81 -15.84 6.33
N ALA A 199 -3.07 -16.28 7.56
CA ALA A 199 -2.11 -16.31 8.66
C ALA A 199 -1.10 -17.46 8.45
N THR A 200 -0.53 -17.58 7.25
CA THR A 200 0.33 -18.69 6.82
C THR A 200 1.79 -18.55 7.29
N GLY A 201 2.07 -17.63 8.22
CA GLY A 201 3.44 -17.31 8.65
C GLY A 201 3.85 -17.78 10.06
N ARG A 202 3.24 -18.82 10.65
CA ARG A 202 3.55 -19.21 12.04
C ARG A 202 4.95 -19.81 12.25
N GLY A 203 5.67 -20.19 11.18
CA GLY A 203 6.96 -20.88 11.28
C GLY A 203 8.14 -20.01 11.72
N LEU A 204 8.20 -18.75 11.27
CA LEU A 204 9.36 -17.86 11.49
C LEU A 204 9.50 -17.33 12.93
N ALA A 205 8.49 -17.50 13.77
CA ALA A 205 8.48 -16.96 15.13
C ALA A 205 9.15 -17.87 16.18
N ARG A 206 9.55 -19.10 15.83
CA ARG A 206 10.18 -20.02 16.79
C ARG A 206 11.67 -19.68 16.94
N GLY A 207 12.06 -19.14 18.09
CA GLY A 207 13.46 -19.03 18.52
C GLY A 207 14.02 -17.61 18.60
N LEU A 208 13.29 -16.58 18.15
CA LEU A 208 13.76 -15.20 18.25
C LEU A 208 13.47 -14.61 19.64
N PRO A 209 14.40 -13.81 20.21
CA PRO A 209 14.12 -13.08 21.45
C PRO A 209 12.94 -12.14 21.28
N GLY A 210 12.13 -11.97 22.33
CA GLY A 210 10.94 -11.10 22.35
C GLY A 210 11.08 -9.73 21.65
N PRO A 211 12.14 -8.93 21.88
CA PRO A 211 12.29 -7.62 21.21
C PRO A 211 12.53 -7.73 19.70
N TRP A 212 13.25 -8.75 19.24
CA TRP A 212 13.47 -9.00 17.81
C TRP A 212 12.21 -9.51 17.13
N LEU A 213 11.46 -10.36 17.82
CA LEU A 213 10.17 -10.87 17.34
C LEU A 213 9.15 -9.71 17.23
N LEU A 214 9.19 -8.76 18.16
CA LEU A 214 8.39 -7.55 18.10
C LEU A 214 8.85 -6.61 16.97
N ALA A 215 10.16 -6.38 16.82
CA ALA A 215 10.71 -5.56 15.73
C ALA A 215 10.38 -6.18 14.36
N LEU A 216 10.48 -7.50 14.22
CA LEU A 216 10.06 -8.24 13.03
C LEU A 216 8.55 -8.19 12.83
N ALA A 217 7.74 -8.28 13.89
CA ALA A 217 6.29 -8.17 13.77
C ALA A 217 5.88 -6.76 13.30
N LEU A 218 6.44 -5.71 13.91
CA LEU A 218 6.21 -4.32 13.52
C LEU A 218 6.76 -4.06 12.11
N GLY A 219 7.98 -4.50 11.82
CA GLY A 219 8.61 -4.41 10.50
C GLY A 219 7.80 -5.13 9.43
N LEU A 220 7.30 -6.34 9.70
CA LEU A 220 6.42 -7.08 8.79
C LEU A 220 5.03 -6.45 8.69
N SER A 221 4.50 -5.87 9.76
CA SER A 221 3.22 -5.15 9.73
C SER A 221 3.33 -3.86 8.91
N VAL A 222 4.42 -3.10 9.05
CA VAL A 222 4.73 -1.95 8.21
C VAL A 222 4.99 -2.41 6.79
N ALA A 223 5.82 -3.43 6.56
CA ALA A 223 6.12 -3.94 5.24
C ALA A 223 4.90 -4.52 4.52
N ARG A 224 3.95 -5.16 5.21
CA ARG A 224 2.74 -5.72 4.60
C ARG A 224 1.59 -4.73 4.50
N GLY A 225 1.44 -3.86 5.49
CA GLY A 225 0.36 -2.88 5.57
C GLY A 225 0.67 -1.57 4.85
N GLN A 226 1.95 -1.25 4.71
CA GLN A 226 2.49 0.00 4.17
C GLN A 226 3.64 -0.28 3.18
N ALA A 227 3.64 -1.46 2.55
CA ALA A 227 4.60 -1.86 1.50
C ALA A 227 4.87 -0.71 0.51
N THR A 228 3.80 -0.02 0.16
CA THR A 228 3.84 1.04 -0.83
C THR A 228 4.43 2.34 -0.33
N VAL A 229 4.31 2.64 0.97
CA VAL A 229 5.02 3.78 1.58
C VAL A 229 6.52 3.51 1.56
N LEU A 230 6.93 2.28 1.91
CA LEU A 230 8.32 1.86 1.83
C LEU A 230 8.84 1.88 0.39
N ALA A 231 8.06 1.38 -0.57
CA ALA A 231 8.43 1.41 -1.98
C ALA A 231 8.60 2.84 -2.51
N ARG A 232 7.73 3.78 -2.09
CA ARG A 232 7.86 5.20 -2.42
C ARG A 232 9.09 5.82 -1.78
N ALA A 233 9.34 5.55 -0.50
CA ALA A 233 10.56 6.00 0.18
C ALA A 233 11.81 5.50 -0.56
N ALA A 234 11.85 4.22 -0.91
CA ALA A 234 12.94 3.63 -1.69
C ALA A 234 13.08 4.28 -3.07
N LEU A 235 11.96 4.53 -3.78
CA LEU A 235 11.96 5.20 -5.08
C LEU A 235 12.49 6.63 -4.97
N VAL A 236 12.08 7.39 -3.95
CA VAL A 236 12.57 8.77 -3.72
C VAL A 236 14.07 8.76 -3.46
N MET A 237 14.57 7.83 -2.65
CA MET A 237 16.00 7.66 -2.40
C MET A 237 16.77 7.27 -3.67
N ALA A 238 16.21 6.35 -4.48
CA ALA A 238 16.81 5.93 -5.73
C ALA A 238 16.87 7.08 -6.76
N LEU A 239 15.79 7.87 -6.87
CA LEU A 239 15.75 9.04 -7.75
C LEU A 239 16.72 10.13 -7.29
N ALA A 240 16.83 10.37 -5.97
CA ALA A 240 17.81 11.29 -5.42
C ALA A 240 19.24 10.86 -5.72
N ALA A 241 19.55 9.57 -5.57
CA ALA A 241 20.86 9.01 -5.92
C ALA A 241 21.16 9.14 -7.42
N ALA A 242 20.17 8.85 -8.29
CA ALA A 242 20.32 8.99 -9.73
C ALA A 242 20.51 10.47 -10.14
N ALA A 243 19.76 11.39 -9.55
CA ALA A 243 19.90 12.82 -9.77
C ALA A 243 21.28 13.33 -9.32
N ALA A 244 21.77 12.89 -8.17
CA ALA A 244 23.12 13.21 -7.69
C ALA A 244 24.19 12.71 -8.68
N TRP A 245 24.06 11.48 -9.17
CA TRP A 245 24.99 10.89 -10.13
C TRP A 245 24.98 11.63 -11.47
N LEU A 246 23.80 11.94 -12.02
CA LEU A 246 23.67 12.71 -13.26
C LEU A 246 24.19 14.14 -13.11
N ALA A 247 23.92 14.79 -11.99
CA ALA A 247 24.42 16.12 -11.69
C ALA A 247 25.96 16.14 -11.60
N ALA A 248 26.56 15.16 -10.93
CA ALA A 248 28.01 15.01 -10.88
C ALA A 248 28.61 14.76 -12.28
N GLY A 249 28.01 13.87 -13.07
CA GLY A 249 28.46 13.56 -14.43
C GLY A 249 28.37 14.76 -15.38
N THR A 250 27.29 15.55 -15.28
CA THR A 250 27.08 16.74 -16.12
C THR A 250 28.07 17.86 -15.78
N ASN A 251 28.45 17.99 -14.51
CA ASN A 251 29.43 18.98 -14.04
C ASN A 251 30.88 18.44 -14.04
N GLN A 252 31.11 17.24 -14.60
CA GLN A 252 32.43 16.59 -14.68
C GLN A 252 33.15 16.45 -13.31
N VAL A 253 32.36 16.31 -12.24
CA VAL A 253 32.88 16.17 -10.88
C VAL A 253 33.32 14.73 -10.68
N SER A 254 34.62 14.53 -10.53
CA SER A 254 35.25 13.20 -10.39
C SER A 254 35.98 13.02 -9.05
N ASP A 255 36.19 14.09 -8.29
CA ASP A 255 36.84 14.00 -7.00
C ASP A 255 35.89 13.44 -5.92
N PRO A 256 36.37 12.57 -5.01
CA PRO A 256 35.52 11.95 -3.99
C PRO A 256 34.80 12.95 -3.07
N ALA A 257 35.43 14.09 -2.77
CA ALA A 257 34.85 15.13 -1.91
C ALA A 257 33.65 15.81 -2.59
N GLY A 258 33.79 16.19 -3.86
CA GLY A 258 32.72 16.72 -4.69
C GLY A 258 31.55 15.74 -4.80
N LEU A 259 31.82 14.46 -5.11
CA LEU A 259 30.79 13.43 -5.17
C LEU A 259 30.01 13.32 -3.85
N GLN A 260 30.69 13.42 -2.70
CA GLN A 260 30.04 13.41 -1.39
C GLN A 260 29.13 14.63 -1.19
N VAL A 261 29.54 15.83 -1.62
CA VAL A 261 28.70 17.05 -1.56
C VAL A 261 27.41 16.88 -2.36
N TYR A 262 27.50 16.37 -3.60
CA TYR A 262 26.30 16.09 -4.41
C TYR A 262 25.42 15.03 -3.75
N LEU A 263 26.01 13.91 -3.31
CA LEU A 263 25.25 12.82 -2.69
C LEU A 263 24.55 13.30 -1.41
N CYS A 264 25.21 14.05 -0.53
CA CYS A 264 24.60 14.65 0.66
C CYS A 264 23.50 15.66 0.28
N GLY A 265 23.74 16.53 -0.70
CA GLY A 265 22.80 17.56 -1.13
C GLY A 265 21.46 17.00 -1.62
N PHE A 266 21.48 15.86 -2.31
CA PHE A 266 20.25 15.19 -2.78
C PHE A 266 19.68 14.18 -1.78
N MET A 267 20.52 13.40 -1.10
CA MET A 267 20.07 12.29 -0.25
C MET A 267 19.53 12.77 1.10
N VAL A 268 20.04 13.86 1.69
CA VAL A 268 19.55 14.34 2.99
C VAL A 268 18.10 14.81 2.90
N PRO A 269 17.70 15.69 1.95
CA PRO A 269 16.29 16.05 1.78
C PRO A 269 15.40 14.85 1.45
N ALA A 270 15.87 13.96 0.55
CA ALA A 270 15.15 12.75 0.19
C ALA A 270 14.92 11.82 1.39
N GLY A 271 15.94 11.64 2.23
CA GLY A 271 15.87 10.85 3.46
C GLY A 271 14.90 11.44 4.48
N LEU A 272 14.88 12.76 4.64
CA LEU A 272 13.90 13.44 5.50
C LEU A 272 12.46 13.28 5.00
N VAL A 273 12.24 13.38 3.69
CA VAL A 273 10.92 13.14 3.08
C VAL A 273 10.51 11.67 3.22
N ALA A 274 11.41 10.73 2.95
CA ALA A 274 11.18 9.31 3.10
C ALA A 274 10.87 8.92 4.57
N GLY A 275 11.68 9.40 5.51
CA GLY A 275 11.52 9.14 6.94
C GLY A 275 10.22 9.72 7.50
N SER A 276 9.88 10.97 7.14
CA SER A 276 8.61 11.59 7.55
C SER A 276 7.41 10.84 7.00
N ALA A 277 7.46 10.36 5.74
CA ALA A 277 6.39 9.56 5.16
C ALA A 277 6.17 8.20 5.89
N VAL A 278 7.24 7.56 6.37
CA VAL A 278 7.17 6.27 7.08
C VAL A 278 6.77 6.42 8.55
N SER A 279 7.12 7.55 9.18
CA SER A 279 6.88 7.81 10.61
C SER A 279 5.39 7.75 11.00
N GLY A 280 4.50 8.38 10.22
CA GLY A 280 3.07 8.44 10.53
C GLY A 280 2.39 7.06 10.57
N PRO A 281 2.55 6.22 9.52
CA PRO A 281 2.07 4.84 9.56
C PRO A 281 2.66 4.01 10.69
N LEU A 282 3.96 4.18 10.98
CA LEU A 282 4.63 3.47 12.07
C LEU A 282 4.02 3.84 13.44
N LEU A 283 3.80 5.13 13.71
CA LEU A 283 3.13 5.59 14.92
C LEU A 283 1.69 5.07 15.03
N ARG A 284 0.94 5.00 13.92
CA ARG A 284 -0.42 4.44 13.92
C ARG A 284 -0.45 2.95 14.23
N ILE A 285 0.47 2.18 13.64
CA ILE A 285 0.62 0.74 13.92
C ILE A 285 1.01 0.52 15.38
N GLU A 286 1.95 1.33 15.89
CA GLU A 286 2.38 1.27 17.28
C GLU A 286 1.25 1.62 18.26
N GLN A 287 0.47 2.67 17.97
CA GLN A 287 -0.72 3.04 18.75
C GLN A 287 -1.77 1.92 18.76
N ALA A 288 -2.05 1.31 17.59
CA ALA A 288 -2.98 0.19 17.48
C ALA A 288 -2.49 -1.06 18.22
N ALA A 289 -1.17 -1.30 18.25
CA ALA A 289 -0.55 -2.41 18.97
C ALA A 289 -0.23 -2.08 20.45
N SER A 290 -0.51 -0.87 20.92
CA SER A 290 -0.08 -0.40 22.25
C SER A 290 -0.59 -1.26 23.41
N TRP A 291 -1.80 -1.82 23.30
CA TRP A 291 -2.34 -2.75 24.29
C TRP A 291 -1.52 -4.04 24.37
N LEU A 292 -1.12 -4.60 23.22
CA LEU A 292 -0.31 -5.81 23.11
C LEU A 292 1.11 -5.55 23.63
N LEU A 293 1.68 -4.39 23.29
CA LEU A 293 2.99 -3.97 23.79
C LEU A 293 3.00 -3.87 25.32
N ARG A 294 1.91 -3.36 25.91
CA ARG A 294 1.74 -3.27 27.37
C ARG A 294 1.58 -4.65 28.01
N THR A 295 0.78 -5.54 27.43
CA THR A 295 0.60 -6.91 27.98
C THR A 295 1.85 -7.76 27.83
N ALA A 296 2.65 -7.55 26.79
CA ALA A 296 3.94 -8.21 26.58
C ALA A 296 5.09 -7.62 27.44
N GLY A 297 4.84 -6.53 28.18
CA GLY A 297 5.86 -5.88 29.00
C GLY A 297 6.98 -5.19 28.20
N ALA A 298 6.70 -4.77 26.96
CA ALA A 298 7.68 -4.08 26.13
C ALA A 298 8.00 -2.69 26.70
N SER A 299 9.26 -2.46 27.10
CA SER A 299 9.70 -1.17 27.61
C SER A 299 9.77 -0.10 26.51
N ALA A 300 9.74 1.17 26.88
CA ALA A 300 9.89 2.28 25.93
C ALA A 300 11.23 2.26 25.17
N GLN A 301 12.29 1.70 25.76
CA GLN A 301 13.58 1.51 25.08
C GLN A 301 13.49 0.42 24.01
N VAL A 302 12.83 -0.70 24.29
CA VAL A 302 12.62 -1.78 23.30
C VAL A 302 11.79 -1.27 22.13
N ARG A 303 10.77 -0.44 22.38
CA ARG A 303 9.96 0.20 21.34
C ARG A 303 10.79 1.14 20.45
N ARG A 304 11.61 2.00 21.06
CA ARG A 304 12.52 2.91 20.32
C ARG A 304 13.56 2.15 19.51
N GLY A 305 14.19 1.13 20.09
CA GLY A 305 15.16 0.29 19.39
C GLY A 305 14.54 -0.46 18.21
N ALA A 306 13.33 -1.00 18.37
CA ALA A 306 12.60 -1.64 17.28
C ALA A 306 12.26 -0.65 16.15
N ALA A 307 11.83 0.57 16.49
CA ALA A 307 11.55 1.61 15.50
C ALA A 307 12.82 2.05 14.73
N ALA A 308 13.94 2.25 15.44
CA ALA A 308 15.22 2.59 14.81
C ALA A 308 15.72 1.47 13.88
N LEU A 309 15.64 0.20 14.33
CA LEU A 309 15.98 -0.97 13.51
C LEU A 309 15.11 -1.07 12.25
N THR A 310 13.83 -0.68 12.32
CA THR A 310 12.95 -0.67 11.14
C THR A 310 13.25 0.45 10.15
N LEU A 311 13.85 1.56 10.59
CA LEU A 311 14.19 2.70 9.74
C LEU A 311 15.56 2.57 9.08
N GLY A 312 16.32 1.51 9.40
CA GLY A 312 17.61 1.26 8.76
C GLY A 312 18.74 2.13 9.29
N ASP A 313 18.58 2.75 10.48
CA ASP A 313 19.69 3.32 11.26
C ASP A 313 20.56 2.17 11.81
N TRP A 314 21.18 1.43 10.91
CA TRP A 314 22.21 0.46 11.21
C TRP A 314 23.54 1.18 11.09
N GLU A 315 23.84 2.08 12.04
CA GLU A 315 25.23 2.48 12.24
C GLU A 315 25.99 1.24 12.74
N PRO A 316 26.93 0.66 11.96
CA PRO A 316 27.62 -0.57 12.36
C PRO A 316 28.59 -0.36 13.54
N GLY A 317 28.75 0.88 14.03
CA GLY A 317 29.74 1.26 15.05
C GLY A 317 29.17 1.47 16.45
N SER A 318 27.87 1.71 16.62
CA SER A 318 27.27 1.91 17.94
C SER A 318 26.85 0.57 18.55
N GLY A 319 27.84 -0.21 18.98
CA GLY A 319 27.60 -1.47 19.68
C GLY A 319 26.63 -1.28 20.87
N PRO A 320 25.75 -2.25 21.18
CA PRO A 320 24.85 -2.17 22.31
C PRO A 320 25.62 -2.40 23.61
N SER A 321 26.38 -1.40 24.06
CA SER A 321 26.93 -1.32 25.42
C SER A 321 25.85 -1.00 26.45
N VAL A 322 24.63 -0.66 26.02
CA VAL A 322 23.49 -0.41 26.89
C VAL A 322 22.74 -1.71 27.20
N GLY A 323 23.06 -2.31 28.35
CA GLY A 323 22.01 -2.95 29.16
C GLY A 323 22.00 -4.47 29.32
N ARG A 324 23.12 -5.20 29.22
CA ARG A 324 23.14 -6.59 29.76
C ARG A 324 22.99 -6.64 31.29
N GLY A 325 23.28 -5.55 32.00
CA GLY A 325 23.20 -5.50 33.47
C GLY A 325 21.82 -5.26 34.09
N SER A 326 20.84 -4.70 33.36
CA SER A 326 19.56 -4.26 33.98
C SER A 326 18.37 -5.20 33.75
N LEU A 327 18.44 -6.09 32.75
CA LEU A 327 17.34 -7.00 32.40
C LEU A 327 17.13 -8.12 33.44
N TRP A 328 18.18 -8.54 34.14
CA TRP A 328 18.06 -9.50 35.25
C TRP A 328 17.50 -8.86 36.53
N GLY A 329 17.83 -7.59 36.80
CA GLY A 329 17.29 -6.85 37.95
C GLY A 329 15.80 -6.51 37.84
N ALA A 330 15.29 -6.27 36.63
CA ALA A 330 13.87 -5.97 36.40
C ALA A 330 12.96 -7.21 36.60
N ARG A 331 13.45 -8.42 36.26
CA ARG A 331 12.71 -9.68 36.47
C ARG A 331 12.48 -10.01 37.94
N LEU A 332 13.41 -9.61 38.82
CA LEU A 332 13.30 -9.82 40.26
C LEU A 332 12.38 -8.80 40.95
N ARG A 333 12.29 -7.56 40.46
CA ARG A 333 11.32 -6.57 40.98
C ARG A 333 9.89 -6.88 40.54
N GLN A 334 9.68 -7.30 39.30
CA GLN A 334 8.33 -7.60 38.79
C GLN A 334 7.67 -8.82 39.47
N ARG A 335 8.46 -9.80 39.95
CA ARG A 335 7.94 -10.90 40.78
C ARG A 335 7.46 -10.44 42.16
N ARG A 336 8.05 -9.38 42.73
CA ARG A 336 7.62 -8.83 44.03
C ARG A 336 6.31 -8.03 43.91
N ASP A 337 6.12 -7.32 42.80
CA ASP A 337 4.90 -6.52 42.57
C ASP A 337 3.68 -7.36 42.19
N CYS A 338 3.87 -8.52 41.54
CA CYS A 338 2.78 -9.46 41.24
C CYS A 338 2.24 -10.16 42.50
N CYS A 339 3.11 -10.44 43.49
CA CYS A 339 2.65 -10.96 44.78
C CYS A 339 1.84 -9.94 45.59
N TRP A 340 2.11 -8.64 45.43
CA TRP A 340 1.36 -7.59 46.13
C TRP A 340 -0.01 -7.31 45.52
N ARG A 341 -0.17 -7.43 44.19
CA ARG A 341 -1.47 -7.21 43.52
C ARG A 341 -2.43 -8.40 43.54
N ALA A 342 -1.95 -9.60 43.82
CA ALA A 342 -2.82 -10.77 44.00
C ALA A 342 -3.69 -10.70 45.28
N ARG A 343 -3.38 -9.80 46.23
CA ARG A 343 -4.14 -9.63 47.48
C ARG A 343 -5.31 -8.63 47.39
N TRP A 344 -5.47 -7.91 46.28
CA TRP A 344 -6.47 -6.84 46.14
C TRP A 344 -7.55 -7.07 45.07
N ARG A 345 -7.61 -8.25 44.43
CA ARG A 345 -8.67 -8.60 43.45
C ARG A 345 -9.66 -9.64 43.96
N ALA A 346 -10.16 -9.44 45.18
CA ALA A 346 -11.28 -10.22 45.72
C ALA A 346 -12.60 -9.42 45.82
N ARG A 347 -12.66 -8.16 45.37
CA ARG A 347 -13.92 -7.38 45.37
C ARG A 347 -14.01 -6.47 44.15
N ALA A 348 -14.65 -6.98 43.09
CA ALA A 348 -15.41 -6.21 42.09
C ALA A 348 -15.98 -7.17 41.03
N CYS A 349 -16.92 -8.03 41.45
CA CYS A 349 -17.90 -8.58 40.52
C CYS A 349 -18.93 -7.46 40.26
N TRP A 350 -18.86 -6.82 39.09
CA TRP A 350 -19.98 -6.06 38.54
C TRP A 350 -20.80 -7.02 37.68
N CYS A 351 -21.77 -7.69 38.31
CA CYS A 351 -22.89 -8.29 37.60
C CYS A 351 -23.92 -7.18 37.36
N SER A 352 -24.20 -6.90 36.08
CA SER A 352 -25.43 -6.22 35.68
C SER A 352 -26.56 -7.25 35.73
N PRO A 353 -27.66 -7.01 36.47
CA PRO A 353 -28.81 -7.91 36.52
C PRO A 353 -29.99 -7.28 35.77
N ASP A 354 -30.18 -7.54 34.48
CA ASP A 354 -31.48 -7.24 33.85
C ASP A 354 -31.77 -7.97 32.51
N TRP A 355 -31.68 -9.31 32.52
CA TRP A 355 -32.17 -10.15 31.40
C TRP A 355 -33.31 -11.09 31.80
N ARG A 356 -33.93 -10.90 32.98
CA ARG A 356 -34.95 -11.80 33.53
C ARG A 356 -36.38 -11.27 33.42
N ARG A 357 -36.79 -10.82 32.22
CA ARG A 357 -38.20 -10.72 31.83
C ARG A 357 -38.39 -11.04 30.34
N ALA A 358 -38.27 -12.31 29.99
CA ALA A 358 -38.87 -12.86 28.77
C ALA A 358 -39.66 -14.10 29.19
N GLY A 359 -40.99 -14.03 29.09
CA GLY A 359 -41.91 -15.08 29.51
C GLY A 359 -41.87 -16.30 28.57
N PRO A 360 -42.22 -17.49 29.07
CA PRO A 360 -42.24 -18.72 28.28
C PRO A 360 -43.58 -18.87 27.54
N SER A 361 -43.77 -18.10 26.48
CA SER A 361 -44.81 -18.36 25.47
C SER A 361 -44.44 -17.58 24.22
N ASP A 362 -43.85 -18.27 23.23
CA ASP A 362 -43.72 -17.90 21.80
C ASP A 362 -42.42 -18.45 21.14
N SER A 363 -41.95 -19.61 21.59
CA SER A 363 -40.74 -20.27 21.04
C SER A 363 -41.02 -21.26 19.90
N ALA A 364 -41.97 -20.98 19.00
CA ALA A 364 -42.27 -21.85 17.85
C ALA A 364 -42.12 -21.19 16.47
N ALA A 365 -41.84 -19.89 16.35
CA ALA A 365 -41.80 -19.21 15.03
C ALA A 365 -40.46 -18.54 14.65
N ALA A 366 -39.46 -18.48 15.53
CA ALA A 366 -38.24 -17.69 15.29
C ALA A 366 -37.00 -18.50 14.82
N ALA A 367 -37.18 -19.73 14.32
CA ALA A 367 -36.08 -20.64 13.99
C ALA A 367 -35.66 -20.69 12.50
N ARG A 368 -36.00 -19.70 11.66
CA ARG A 368 -35.68 -19.77 10.21
C ARG A 368 -34.66 -18.79 9.64
N ASP A 369 -34.29 -17.71 10.32
CA ASP A 369 -33.32 -16.75 9.74
C ASP A 369 -32.12 -16.53 10.67
N GLY A 370 -31.27 -17.55 10.75
CA GLY A 370 -30.01 -17.52 11.49
C GLY A 370 -28.89 -16.84 10.69
N TRP A 371 -28.77 -15.51 10.80
CA TRP A 371 -27.52 -14.78 10.54
C TRP A 371 -27.24 -13.81 11.69
N CYS A 372 -26.76 -14.34 12.82
CA CYS A 372 -26.16 -13.53 13.87
C CYS A 372 -24.73 -13.15 13.47
N TRP A 373 -24.54 -11.90 13.05
CA TRP A 373 -23.20 -11.31 12.93
C TRP A 373 -22.66 -10.98 14.33
N CYS A 374 -21.74 -11.82 14.82
CA CYS A 374 -20.86 -11.41 15.91
C CYS A 374 -19.85 -10.39 15.35
N CYS A 375 -19.98 -9.14 15.78
CA CYS A 375 -18.92 -8.14 15.66
C CYS A 375 -17.71 -8.60 16.49
N CYS A 376 -16.61 -8.89 15.80
CA CYS A 376 -15.26 -9.01 16.37
C CYS A 376 -14.42 -7.80 15.96
#